data_AF-A0A8D2J3J8-F1
#
_entry.id   AF-A0A8D2J3J8-F1
#
_cell.length_a   1.000
_cell.length_b   1.000
_cell.length_c   1.000
_cell.angle_alpha   90.00
_cell.angle_beta   90.00
_cell.angle_gamma   90.00
#
_symmetry.space_group_name_H-M   'P 1'
#
loop_
_entity.id
_entity.type
_entity.pdbx_description
1 polymer ?
#
loop_
_entity_poly.entity_id
_entity_poly.type
_entity_poly.pdbx_seq_one_letter_code
_entity_poly.pdbx_strand_id
1 'polypeptide(L)'
;MDRLPSGGVARLLLSALLLPLRVGSAACPCQDPTLCNPITTTRDFEILVFDVGGKTWKFYNWTQITTVATFGKYDPELMCYAHSKGSRVVLKGEVSVKAIVDPAVRAAWINQKVELAKTQYMDGINIDIEQEVNKFSAEYYALTALVKETTEAFHKEIPGSQVTFDVAWSPECIDGRCYNYTGIADSCDFVFVMSYDEQSQVWSECIARANAPYNQTLAGYDNYIRLGINPKKLVMGVPWYGYDYTCLDLSKDHVCSISKTPFRGAPCSDAAGRQVPYKKIMNQENSSLSGILWDEEQKAPFLEYKDSHGAFHQVWFDDPRSISLKAAYAKDRALRGVGMWNADCLDYSGSSVAQEQTQAMWEALKPN
;
A
#
# COMPACT_ATOMS: atom_id res chain seq x y z
N MET A 1 11.22 -92.64 -2.13
CA MET A 1 11.96 -91.36 -2.09
C MET A 1 11.31 -90.37 -3.04
N ASP A 2 10.08 -90.00 -2.69
CA ASP A 2 9.61 -88.64 -2.40
C ASP A 2 9.98 -87.48 -3.34
N ARG A 3 8.93 -87.02 -4.03
CA ARG A 3 8.76 -85.67 -4.56
C ARG A 3 8.36 -84.72 -3.43
N LEU A 4 8.88 -83.50 -3.43
CA LEU A 4 8.41 -82.33 -2.66
C LEU A 4 8.71 -81.03 -3.47
N PRO A 5 8.03 -79.90 -3.20
CA PRO A 5 7.19 -79.26 -4.21
C PRO A 5 7.52 -77.79 -4.51
N SER A 6 6.86 -77.27 -5.54
CA SER A 6 6.77 -75.86 -5.93
C SER A 6 6.06 -75.01 -4.85
N GLY A 7 6.72 -73.96 -4.36
CA GLY A 7 6.14 -72.91 -3.51
C GLY A 7 6.33 -71.54 -4.15
N GLY A 8 5.22 -70.88 -4.49
CA GLY A 8 5.18 -69.59 -5.15
C GLY A 8 5.61 -68.43 -4.24
N VAL A 9 6.33 -67.46 -4.81
CA VAL A 9 6.67 -66.20 -4.16
C VAL A 9 5.50 -65.24 -4.38
N ALA A 10 4.69 -65.02 -3.34
CA ALA A 10 3.68 -63.97 -3.33
C ALA A 10 4.38 -62.60 -3.23
N ARG A 11 4.35 -61.81 -4.32
CA ARG A 11 4.69 -60.39 -4.27
C ARG A 11 3.54 -59.65 -3.58
N LEU A 12 3.74 -59.22 -2.34
CA LEU A 12 2.89 -58.19 -1.72
C LEU A 12 3.12 -56.87 -2.47
N LEU A 13 2.17 -56.49 -3.31
CA LEU A 13 2.01 -55.11 -3.78
C LEU A 13 1.44 -54.30 -2.62
N LEU A 14 2.28 -53.56 -1.89
CA LEU A 14 1.79 -52.47 -1.04
C LEU A 14 1.29 -51.36 -1.96
N SER A 15 -0.01 -51.37 -2.24
CA SER A 15 -0.72 -50.21 -2.77
C SER A 15 -0.73 -49.14 -1.67
N ALA A 16 0.22 -48.21 -1.71
CA ALA A 16 0.15 -46.99 -0.93
C ALA A 16 -1.05 -46.19 -1.46
N LEU A 17 -2.20 -46.31 -0.79
CA LEU A 17 -3.28 -45.34 -0.92
C LEU A 17 -2.73 -44.00 -0.44
N LEU A 18 -2.31 -43.15 -1.38
CA LEU A 18 -2.18 -41.72 -1.16
C LEU A 18 -3.59 -41.18 -0.92
N LEU A 19 -4.02 -41.16 0.36
CA LEU A 19 -5.13 -40.31 0.74
C LEU A 19 -4.73 -38.87 0.41
N PRO A 20 -5.58 -38.09 -0.28
CA PRO A 20 -5.36 -36.67 -0.36
C PRO A 20 -5.44 -36.15 1.06
N LEU A 21 -4.35 -35.51 1.54
CA LEU A 21 -4.43 -34.61 2.67
C LEU A 21 -5.45 -33.53 2.29
N ARG A 22 -6.71 -33.73 2.71
CA ARG A 22 -7.65 -32.64 2.83
C ARG A 22 -7.07 -31.72 3.88
N VAL A 23 -6.34 -30.70 3.44
CA VAL A 23 -6.03 -29.54 4.26
C VAL A 23 -7.40 -28.98 4.65
N GLY A 24 -7.81 -29.25 5.89
CA GLY A 24 -9.05 -28.71 6.42
C GLY A 24 -8.90 -27.20 6.43
N SER A 25 -9.80 -26.49 5.74
CA SER A 25 -10.00 -25.06 5.95
C SER A 25 -9.98 -24.81 7.46
N ALA A 26 -9.13 -23.91 7.95
CA ALA A 26 -9.11 -23.54 9.37
C ALA A 26 -10.54 -23.21 9.82
N ALA A 27 -10.95 -23.51 11.05
CA ALA A 27 -12.30 -23.16 11.48
C ALA A 27 -12.53 -21.65 11.35
N CYS A 28 -13.68 -21.24 10.81
CA CYS A 28 -14.02 -19.83 10.65
C CYS A 28 -13.99 -19.12 12.02
N PRO A 29 -13.23 -18.03 12.19
CA PRO A 29 -13.12 -17.35 13.48
C PRO A 29 -14.31 -16.41 13.77
N CYS A 30 -15.18 -16.18 12.78
CA CYS A 30 -16.30 -15.26 12.91
C CYS A 30 -17.49 -15.89 13.64
N GLN A 31 -18.21 -15.07 14.41
CA GLN A 31 -19.45 -15.51 15.06
C GLN A 31 -20.51 -15.93 14.03
N ASP A 32 -20.58 -15.22 12.91
CA ASP A 32 -21.35 -15.61 11.73
C ASP A 32 -20.41 -16.29 10.72
N PRO A 33 -20.51 -17.61 10.50
CA PRO A 33 -19.64 -18.33 9.58
C PRO A 33 -19.73 -17.87 8.12
N THR A 34 -20.81 -17.18 7.73
CA THR A 34 -20.96 -16.68 6.37
C THR A 34 -19.98 -15.56 6.05
N LEU A 35 -19.47 -14.87 7.08
CA LEU A 35 -18.44 -13.84 6.93
C LEU A 35 -17.09 -14.41 6.49
N CYS A 36 -16.89 -15.72 6.56
CA CYS A 36 -15.68 -16.35 6.03
C CYS A 36 -15.76 -16.66 4.53
N ASN A 37 -16.86 -16.32 3.86
CA ASN A 37 -16.94 -16.41 2.40
C ASN A 37 -16.27 -15.18 1.76
N PRO A 38 -15.60 -15.34 0.61
CA PRO A 38 -15.00 -14.21 -0.10
C PRO A 38 -16.01 -13.12 -0.45
N ILE A 39 -15.58 -11.87 -0.33
CA ILE A 39 -16.36 -10.70 -0.74
C ILE A 39 -16.35 -10.59 -2.28
N THR A 40 -17.51 -10.82 -2.88
CA THR A 40 -17.69 -10.81 -4.34
C THR A 40 -18.27 -9.51 -4.89
N THR A 41 -18.71 -8.60 -4.03
CA THR A 41 -19.30 -7.31 -4.43
C THR A 41 -18.27 -6.41 -5.08
N THR A 42 -18.58 -5.92 -6.28
CA THR A 42 -17.77 -4.91 -6.97
C THR A 42 -18.20 -3.51 -6.55
N ARG A 43 -17.26 -2.56 -6.62
CA ARG A 43 -17.49 -1.14 -6.34
C ARG A 43 -16.95 -0.32 -7.50
N ASP A 44 -17.67 0.74 -7.87
CA ASP A 44 -17.28 1.60 -9.00
C ASP A 44 -16.07 2.48 -8.69
N PHE A 45 -15.84 2.75 -7.40
CA PHE A 45 -14.73 3.55 -6.89
C PHE A 45 -14.12 2.87 -5.67
N GLU A 46 -12.80 2.63 -5.71
CA GLU A 46 -12.07 2.00 -4.61
C GLU A 46 -11.69 3.03 -3.52
N ILE A 47 -11.82 2.61 -2.27
CA ILE A 47 -11.19 3.23 -1.11
C ILE A 47 -10.32 2.15 -0.46
N LEU A 48 -9.05 2.10 -0.89
CA LEU A 48 -8.07 1.10 -0.43
C LEU A 48 -7.33 1.60 0.80
N VAL A 49 -7.55 0.95 1.93
CA VAL A 49 -6.94 1.29 3.23
C VAL A 49 -5.73 0.41 3.50
N PHE A 50 -4.60 1.02 3.85
CA PHE A 50 -3.49 0.29 4.47
C PHE A 50 -3.62 0.33 5.99
N ASP A 51 -3.57 -0.84 6.62
CA ASP A 51 -3.62 -1.03 8.08
C ASP A 51 -2.30 -1.65 8.57
N VAL A 52 -1.64 -1.01 9.54
CA VAL A 52 -0.35 -1.47 10.07
C VAL A 52 -0.47 -2.26 11.37
N GLY A 53 -1.69 -2.69 11.70
CA GLY A 53 -2.03 -3.51 12.86
C GLY A 53 -2.42 -2.71 14.11
N GLY A 54 -2.76 -3.45 15.17
CA GLY A 54 -3.36 -2.86 16.36
C GLY A 54 -4.88 -2.96 16.31
N LYS A 55 -5.58 -2.00 16.93
CA LYS A 55 -7.05 -2.00 17.03
C LYS A 55 -7.70 -0.68 16.61
N THR A 56 -6.92 0.20 15.98
CA THR A 56 -7.40 1.49 15.45
C THR A 56 -8.53 1.30 14.43
N TRP A 57 -8.47 0.20 13.68
CA TRP A 57 -9.46 -0.18 12.68
C TRP A 57 -10.90 -0.20 13.19
N LYS A 58 -11.14 -0.37 14.49
CA LYS A 58 -12.48 -0.30 15.09
C LYS A 58 -13.16 1.05 14.92
N PHE A 59 -12.38 2.09 14.64
CA PHE A 59 -12.81 3.47 14.54
C PHE A 59 -12.71 4.04 13.11
N TYR A 60 -12.28 3.23 12.13
CA TYR A 60 -12.24 3.67 10.73
C TYR A 60 -13.65 3.94 10.19
N ASN A 61 -13.75 4.74 9.12
CA ASN A 61 -15.02 5.00 8.46
C ASN A 61 -15.41 3.88 7.48
N TRP A 62 -15.89 2.76 8.04
CA TRP A 62 -16.29 1.55 7.30
C TRP A 62 -17.41 1.73 6.28
N THR A 63 -18.11 2.87 6.27
CA THR A 63 -19.12 3.14 5.23
C THR A 63 -18.50 3.41 3.85
N GLN A 64 -17.19 3.67 3.80
CA GLN A 64 -16.47 4.05 2.58
C GLN A 64 -15.50 2.97 2.10
N ILE A 65 -14.92 2.20 3.02
CA ILE A 65 -13.80 1.28 2.76
C ILE A 65 -14.24 0.15 1.84
N THR A 66 -13.51 -0.04 0.74
CA THR A 66 -13.74 -1.14 -0.19
C THR A 66 -12.81 -2.31 0.09
N THR A 67 -11.55 -2.03 0.40
CA THR A 67 -10.51 -3.03 0.69
C THR A 67 -9.58 -2.54 1.78
N VAL A 68 -9.16 -3.46 2.65
CA VAL A 68 -8.09 -3.26 3.65
C VAL A 68 -6.88 -4.13 3.27
N ALA A 69 -5.75 -3.51 2.97
CA ALA A 69 -4.45 -4.16 2.83
C ALA A 69 -3.75 -4.24 4.20
N THR A 70 -3.57 -5.45 4.73
CA THR A 70 -3.05 -5.64 6.08
C THR A 70 -1.53 -5.80 6.07
N PHE A 71 -0.82 -4.81 6.61
CA PHE A 71 0.63 -4.82 6.83
C PHE A 71 1.01 -5.20 8.26
N GLY A 72 0.02 -5.23 9.18
CA GLY A 72 0.16 -5.77 10.52
C GLY A 72 0.10 -7.30 10.58
N LYS A 73 0.16 -7.84 11.80
CA LYS A 73 -0.13 -9.26 12.05
C LYS A 73 -1.59 -9.56 11.74
N TYR A 74 -1.88 -10.76 11.24
CA TYR A 74 -3.25 -11.21 11.01
C TYR A 74 -4.10 -11.05 12.29
N ASP A 75 -5.21 -10.33 12.14
CA ASP A 75 -6.20 -10.08 13.17
C ASP A 75 -7.55 -10.65 12.71
N PRO A 76 -7.99 -11.80 13.24
CA PRO A 76 -9.27 -12.40 12.83
C PRO A 76 -10.46 -11.52 13.17
N GLU A 77 -10.35 -10.64 14.19
CA GLU A 77 -11.42 -9.72 14.54
C GLU A 77 -11.59 -8.64 13.47
N LEU A 78 -10.48 -8.10 12.94
CA LEU A 78 -10.49 -7.17 11.82
C LEU A 78 -11.09 -7.83 10.58
N MET A 79 -10.64 -9.03 10.22
CA MET A 79 -11.16 -9.75 9.06
C MET A 79 -12.68 -9.93 9.15
N CYS A 80 -13.17 -10.49 10.26
CA CYS A 80 -14.61 -10.68 10.45
C CYS A 80 -15.39 -9.36 10.43
N TYR A 81 -14.84 -8.31 11.05
CA TYR A 81 -15.50 -7.01 11.07
C TYR A 81 -15.56 -6.38 9.67
N ALA A 82 -14.46 -6.39 8.91
CA ALA A 82 -14.41 -5.89 7.55
C ALA A 82 -15.43 -6.61 6.64
N HIS A 83 -15.49 -7.94 6.72
CA HIS A 83 -16.44 -8.73 5.93
C HIS A 83 -17.89 -8.44 6.34
N SER A 84 -18.16 -8.17 7.63
CA SER A 84 -19.48 -7.73 8.09
C SER A 84 -19.91 -6.37 7.52
N LYS A 85 -18.96 -5.59 7.01
CA LYS A 85 -19.17 -4.31 6.31
C LYS A 85 -19.14 -4.46 4.79
N GLY A 86 -18.89 -5.66 4.28
CA GLY A 86 -18.74 -5.93 2.85
C GLY A 86 -17.45 -5.36 2.26
N SER A 87 -16.43 -5.15 3.09
CA SER A 87 -15.09 -4.71 2.68
C SER A 87 -14.16 -5.91 2.58
N ARG A 88 -13.33 -5.93 1.54
CA ARG A 88 -12.30 -6.96 1.35
C ARG A 88 -11.16 -6.81 2.36
N VAL A 89 -10.50 -7.92 2.68
CA VAL A 89 -9.22 -7.90 3.41
C VAL A 89 -8.16 -8.67 2.63
N VAL A 90 -7.05 -8.02 2.28
CA VAL A 90 -5.99 -8.62 1.45
C VAL A 90 -4.67 -8.73 2.20
N LEU A 91 -3.93 -9.79 1.92
CA LEU A 91 -2.60 -10.03 2.47
C LEU A 91 -1.59 -8.97 2.02
N LYS A 92 -0.55 -8.72 2.81
CA LYS A 92 0.72 -8.20 2.28
C LYS A 92 1.50 -9.31 1.55
N GLY A 93 1.91 -9.04 0.32
CA GLY A 93 2.83 -9.84 -0.46
C GLY A 93 4.18 -9.15 -0.63
N GLU A 94 5.26 -9.82 -0.25
CA GLU A 94 6.63 -9.34 -0.51
C GLU A 94 7.52 -10.55 -0.78
N VAL A 95 8.44 -10.40 -1.74
CA VAL A 95 9.45 -11.41 -2.11
C VAL A 95 10.62 -10.72 -2.81
N SER A 96 11.82 -11.30 -2.71
CA SER A 96 13.01 -10.73 -3.36
C SER A 96 12.91 -10.80 -4.89
N VAL A 97 13.19 -9.68 -5.57
CA VAL A 97 13.20 -9.62 -7.05
C VAL A 97 14.24 -10.55 -7.68
N LYS A 98 15.34 -10.83 -6.97
CA LYS A 98 16.36 -11.78 -7.41
C LYS A 98 15.90 -13.22 -7.31
N ALA A 99 15.14 -13.54 -6.26
CA ALA A 99 14.68 -14.90 -6.01
C ALA A 99 13.59 -15.33 -7.01
N ILE A 100 12.70 -14.40 -7.39
CA ILE A 100 11.60 -14.68 -8.32
C ILE A 100 12.06 -14.91 -9.76
N VAL A 101 13.34 -14.70 -10.09
CA VAL A 101 13.88 -15.09 -11.40
C VAL A 101 13.70 -16.60 -11.63
N ASP A 102 13.83 -17.40 -10.57
CA ASP A 102 13.52 -18.83 -10.61
C ASP A 102 11.98 -19.07 -10.58
N PRO A 103 11.39 -19.63 -11.64
CA PRO A 103 9.95 -19.94 -11.67
C PRO A 103 9.50 -20.89 -10.56
N ALA A 104 10.35 -21.79 -10.09
CA ALA A 104 10.00 -22.71 -9.00
C ALA A 104 9.84 -21.95 -7.67
N VAL A 105 10.66 -20.92 -7.44
CA VAL A 105 10.53 -20.03 -6.28
C VAL A 105 9.25 -19.21 -6.36
N ARG A 106 8.91 -18.67 -7.55
CA ARG A 106 7.62 -17.97 -7.75
C ARG A 106 6.45 -18.88 -7.44
N ALA A 107 6.41 -20.07 -8.04
CA ALA A 107 5.33 -21.03 -7.83
C ALA A 107 5.18 -21.43 -6.36
N ALA A 108 6.30 -21.68 -5.66
CA ALA A 108 6.28 -22.02 -4.24
C ALA A 108 5.73 -20.87 -3.37
N TRP A 109 6.18 -19.63 -3.63
CA TRP A 109 5.70 -18.45 -2.91
C TRP A 109 4.20 -18.17 -3.19
N ILE A 110 3.76 -18.29 -4.45
CA ILE A 110 2.35 -18.12 -4.83
C ILE A 110 1.48 -19.15 -4.10
N ASN A 111 1.85 -20.43 -4.14
CA ASN A 111 1.11 -21.49 -3.44
C ASN A 111 1.04 -21.22 -1.92
N GLN A 112 2.14 -20.78 -1.32
CA GLN A 112 2.16 -20.42 0.10
C GLN A 112 1.18 -19.28 0.40
N LYS A 113 1.14 -18.23 -0.44
CA LYS A 113 0.25 -17.08 -0.24
C LYS A 113 -1.22 -17.42 -0.47
N VAL A 114 -1.54 -18.24 -1.46
CA VAL A 114 -2.91 -18.73 -1.68
C VAL A 114 -3.39 -19.55 -0.50
N GLU A 115 -2.58 -20.49 0.00
CA GLU A 115 -2.97 -21.30 1.17
C GLU A 115 -3.09 -20.46 2.45
N LEU A 116 -2.22 -19.46 2.62
CA LEU A 116 -2.33 -18.51 3.72
C LEU A 116 -3.63 -17.70 3.63
N ALA A 117 -3.97 -17.17 2.44
CA ALA A 117 -5.20 -16.42 2.22
C ALA A 117 -6.44 -17.27 2.53
N LYS A 118 -6.49 -18.52 2.07
CA LYS A 118 -7.58 -19.46 2.38
C LYS A 118 -7.67 -19.77 3.88
N THR A 119 -6.53 -19.94 4.54
CA THR A 119 -6.47 -20.22 5.99
C THR A 119 -6.92 -19.03 6.83
N GLN A 120 -6.63 -17.82 6.37
CA GLN A 120 -6.93 -16.55 7.06
C GLN A 120 -8.19 -15.87 6.55
N TYR A 121 -8.91 -16.48 5.61
CA TYR A 121 -10.12 -15.92 4.99
C TYR A 121 -9.89 -14.55 4.34
N MET A 122 -8.73 -14.37 3.72
CA MET A 122 -8.37 -13.14 3.02
C MET A 122 -8.89 -13.17 1.58
N ASP A 123 -9.39 -12.04 1.10
CA ASP A 123 -9.93 -11.86 -0.25
C ASP A 123 -8.86 -11.58 -1.30
N GLY A 124 -7.57 -11.80 -1.02
CA GLY A 124 -6.53 -11.54 -1.99
C GLY A 124 -5.19 -11.13 -1.42
N ILE A 125 -4.42 -10.39 -2.21
CA ILE A 125 -3.05 -9.98 -1.88
C ILE A 125 -2.69 -8.64 -2.52
N ASN A 126 -2.12 -7.74 -1.73
CA ASN A 126 -1.45 -6.52 -2.18
C ASN A 126 0.06 -6.77 -2.19
N ILE A 127 0.67 -6.75 -3.37
CA ILE A 127 2.10 -7.01 -3.57
C ILE A 127 2.87 -5.69 -3.45
N ASP A 128 3.76 -5.64 -2.48
CA ASP A 128 4.59 -4.50 -2.14
C ASP A 128 6.07 -4.87 -2.35
N ILE A 129 6.61 -4.53 -3.53
CA ILE A 129 8.01 -4.80 -3.88
C ILE A 129 8.67 -3.51 -4.34
N GLU A 130 9.57 -3.02 -3.50
CA GLU A 130 10.23 -1.72 -3.61
C GLU A 130 11.72 -1.78 -4.01
N GLN A 131 12.19 -2.97 -4.43
CA GLN A 131 13.59 -3.23 -4.80
C GLN A 131 13.92 -2.68 -6.19
N GLU A 132 15.17 -2.21 -6.38
CA GLU A 132 15.66 -1.83 -7.71
C GLU A 132 15.56 -2.96 -8.73
N VAL A 133 15.15 -2.61 -9.94
CA VAL A 133 15.08 -3.51 -11.09
C VAL A 133 15.52 -2.73 -12.31
N ASN A 134 16.51 -3.25 -13.03
CA ASN A 134 16.97 -2.67 -14.28
C ASN A 134 16.00 -3.02 -15.41
N LYS A 135 15.73 -2.06 -16.30
CA LYS A 135 14.88 -2.31 -17.46
C LYS A 135 15.45 -3.46 -18.30
N PHE A 136 14.58 -4.38 -18.71
CA PHE A 136 14.92 -5.57 -19.50
C PHE A 136 15.84 -6.60 -18.83
N SER A 137 16.10 -6.50 -17.52
CA SER A 137 16.82 -7.55 -16.78
C SER A 137 15.95 -8.81 -16.60
N ALA A 138 16.53 -9.89 -16.07
CA ALA A 138 15.75 -11.09 -15.75
C ALA A 138 14.65 -10.78 -14.71
N GLU A 139 14.98 -9.95 -13.72
CA GLU A 139 14.05 -9.49 -12.67
C GLU A 139 12.89 -8.67 -13.25
N TYR A 140 13.12 -7.86 -14.29
CA TYR A 140 12.09 -7.08 -14.98
C TYR A 140 10.97 -7.98 -15.53
N TYR A 141 11.35 -9.04 -16.24
CA TYR A 141 10.39 -10.01 -16.78
C TYR A 141 9.81 -10.89 -15.68
N ALA A 142 10.63 -11.32 -14.72
CA ALA A 142 10.20 -12.17 -13.61
C ALA A 142 9.18 -11.47 -12.68
N LEU A 143 9.31 -10.16 -12.46
CA LEU A 143 8.36 -9.38 -11.68
C LEU A 143 6.99 -9.34 -12.35
N THR A 144 6.95 -9.11 -13.67
CA THR A 144 5.69 -9.16 -14.43
C THR A 144 5.06 -10.56 -14.39
N ALA A 145 5.90 -11.60 -14.55
CA ALA A 145 5.45 -12.99 -14.47
C ALA A 145 4.89 -13.33 -13.08
N LEU A 146 5.55 -12.89 -12.01
CA LEU A 146 5.06 -13.06 -10.63
C LEU A 146 3.65 -12.48 -10.47
N VAL A 147 3.42 -11.25 -10.91
CA VAL A 147 2.10 -10.59 -10.77
C VAL A 147 1.03 -11.35 -11.55
N LYS A 148 1.33 -11.75 -12.79
CA LYS A 148 0.41 -12.54 -13.63
C LYS A 148 0.09 -13.90 -13.03
N GLU A 149 1.11 -14.67 -12.68
CA GLU A 149 0.97 -16.01 -12.09
C GLU A 149 0.22 -15.96 -10.74
N THR A 150 0.48 -14.92 -9.93
CA THR A 150 -0.23 -14.68 -8.66
C THR A 150 -1.71 -14.41 -8.91
N THR A 151 -2.02 -13.50 -9.83
CA THR A 151 -3.41 -13.12 -10.15
C THR A 151 -4.19 -14.31 -10.69
N GLU A 152 -3.61 -15.10 -11.60
CA GLU A 152 -4.22 -16.32 -12.13
C GLU A 152 -4.51 -17.35 -11.03
N ALA A 153 -3.55 -17.56 -10.11
CA ALA A 153 -3.70 -18.52 -9.01
C ALA A 153 -4.77 -18.06 -8.00
N PHE A 154 -4.75 -16.80 -7.58
CA PHE A 154 -5.72 -16.25 -6.63
C PHE A 154 -7.13 -16.28 -7.22
N HIS A 155 -7.35 -15.79 -8.44
CA HIS A 155 -8.68 -15.81 -9.06
C HIS A 155 -9.25 -17.22 -9.25
N LYS A 156 -8.38 -18.20 -9.51
CA LYS A 156 -8.77 -19.60 -9.65
C LYS A 156 -9.16 -20.22 -8.30
N GLU A 157 -8.34 -20.04 -7.27
CA GLU A 157 -8.49 -20.74 -5.98
C GLU A 157 -9.40 -20.01 -5.00
N ILE A 158 -9.56 -18.68 -5.16
CA ILE A 158 -10.40 -17.81 -4.35
C ILE A 158 -11.24 -16.93 -5.31
N PRO A 159 -12.39 -17.41 -5.79
CA PRO A 159 -13.24 -16.64 -6.69
C PRO A 159 -13.67 -15.30 -6.07
N GLY A 160 -13.49 -14.22 -6.83
CA GLY A 160 -13.74 -12.85 -6.35
C GLY A 160 -12.58 -12.20 -5.60
N SER A 161 -11.43 -12.87 -5.54
CA SER A 161 -10.22 -12.29 -4.96
C SER A 161 -9.75 -11.04 -5.70
N GLN A 162 -8.98 -10.21 -5.00
CA GLN A 162 -8.39 -8.98 -5.48
C GLN A 162 -6.86 -9.03 -5.34
N VAL A 163 -6.15 -8.93 -6.46
CA VAL A 163 -4.69 -8.89 -6.52
C VAL A 163 -4.24 -7.52 -6.99
N THR A 164 -3.44 -6.85 -6.17
CA THR A 164 -2.98 -5.48 -6.41
C THR A 164 -1.47 -5.39 -6.27
N PHE A 165 -0.89 -4.31 -6.79
CA PHE A 165 0.55 -4.09 -6.73
C PHE A 165 0.87 -2.62 -6.44
N ASP A 166 1.76 -2.37 -5.49
CA ASP A 166 2.21 -1.03 -5.13
C ASP A 166 3.30 -0.57 -6.11
N VAL A 167 3.07 0.56 -6.78
CA VAL A 167 4.02 1.15 -7.73
C VAL A 167 4.48 2.52 -7.24
N ALA A 168 5.69 2.92 -7.63
CA ALA A 168 6.23 4.23 -7.25
C ALA A 168 5.39 5.39 -7.80
N TRP A 169 5.51 6.58 -7.20
CA TRP A 169 4.72 7.76 -7.60
C TRP A 169 4.90 8.17 -9.08
N SER A 170 6.05 7.84 -9.69
CA SER A 170 6.36 8.08 -11.10
C SER A 170 6.82 6.81 -11.80
N PRO A 171 6.38 6.56 -13.05
CA PRO A 171 6.89 5.44 -13.85
C PRO A 171 8.26 5.72 -14.51
N GLU A 172 8.87 6.89 -14.27
CA GLU A 172 10.11 7.31 -14.91
C GLU A 172 11.35 6.76 -14.19
N CYS A 173 11.34 5.47 -13.84
CA CYS A 173 12.44 4.79 -13.16
C CYS A 173 12.85 5.42 -11.81
N ILE A 174 11.92 6.09 -11.13
CA ILE A 174 12.21 6.68 -9.81
C ILE A 174 12.71 5.59 -8.85
N ASP A 175 13.70 5.94 -8.04
CA ASP A 175 14.40 5.07 -7.09
C ASP A 175 15.02 3.80 -7.67
N GLY A 176 15.28 3.77 -8.98
CA GLY A 176 15.82 2.59 -9.68
C GLY A 176 14.79 1.49 -9.91
N ARG A 177 13.49 1.78 -9.75
CA ARG A 177 12.38 0.85 -9.97
C ARG A 177 11.93 0.90 -11.44
N CYS A 178 12.79 0.52 -12.38
CA CYS A 178 12.46 0.56 -13.82
C CYS A 178 11.54 -0.60 -14.25
N TYR A 179 10.37 -0.75 -13.63
CA TYR A 179 9.49 -1.90 -13.82
C TYR A 179 8.76 -1.90 -15.17
N ASN A 180 8.18 -3.04 -15.54
CA ASN A 180 7.23 -3.14 -16.64
C ASN A 180 5.84 -2.69 -16.19
N TYR A 181 5.65 -1.39 -15.96
CA TYR A 181 4.42 -0.87 -15.36
C TYR A 181 3.15 -1.23 -16.14
N THR A 182 3.19 -1.22 -17.47
CA THR A 182 2.06 -1.63 -18.31
C THR A 182 1.76 -3.12 -18.16
N GLY A 183 2.78 -3.97 -18.26
CA GLY A 183 2.62 -5.41 -18.06
C GLY A 183 2.15 -5.78 -16.65
N ILE A 184 2.63 -5.09 -15.62
CA ILE A 184 2.18 -5.27 -14.23
C ILE A 184 0.71 -4.87 -14.09
N ALA A 185 0.34 -3.68 -14.56
CA ALA A 185 -1.03 -3.20 -14.48
C ALA A 185 -1.99 -4.11 -15.24
N ASP A 186 -1.63 -4.57 -16.44
CA ASP A 186 -2.44 -5.53 -17.22
C ASP A 186 -2.60 -6.89 -16.52
N SER A 187 -1.68 -7.25 -15.62
CA SER A 187 -1.63 -8.56 -14.98
C SER A 187 -2.37 -8.66 -13.64
N CYS A 188 -2.57 -7.56 -12.92
CA CYS A 188 -3.30 -7.52 -11.63
C CYS A 188 -4.70 -6.91 -11.78
N ASP A 189 -5.47 -6.67 -10.72
CA ASP A 189 -6.76 -5.96 -10.78
C ASP A 189 -6.58 -4.46 -10.96
N PHE A 190 -5.66 -3.88 -10.19
CA PHE A 190 -5.19 -2.50 -10.31
C PHE A 190 -3.85 -2.33 -9.58
N VAL A 191 -3.16 -1.23 -9.89
CA VAL A 191 -1.98 -0.79 -9.15
C VAL A 191 -2.36 0.32 -8.19
N PHE A 192 -1.76 0.29 -7.00
CA PHE A 192 -1.80 1.39 -6.06
C PHE A 192 -0.56 2.25 -6.26
N VAL A 193 -0.75 3.49 -6.70
CA VAL A 193 0.37 4.39 -6.97
C VAL A 193 0.70 5.12 -5.66
N MET A 194 1.88 4.84 -5.11
CA MET A 194 2.38 5.41 -3.86
C MET A 194 2.80 6.87 -4.05
N SER A 195 1.84 7.78 -4.26
CA SER A 195 2.06 9.21 -4.50
C SER A 195 2.35 9.98 -3.22
N TYR A 196 3.47 9.61 -2.62
CA TYR A 196 4.09 10.19 -1.44
C TYR A 196 5.59 9.86 -1.46
N ASP A 197 6.36 10.45 -0.54
CA ASP A 197 7.83 10.44 -0.55
C ASP A 197 8.38 10.97 -1.89
N GLU A 198 7.68 11.96 -2.48
CA GLU A 198 8.01 12.49 -3.81
C GLU A 198 9.28 13.36 -3.80
N GLN A 199 9.85 13.59 -2.62
CA GLN A 199 11.12 14.26 -2.38
C GLN A 199 12.27 13.28 -2.08
N SER A 200 12.12 11.99 -2.42
CA SER A 200 13.21 11.01 -2.29
C SER A 200 14.47 11.43 -3.06
N GLN A 201 14.31 12.18 -4.16
CA GLN A 201 15.40 12.70 -4.97
C GLN A 201 15.22 14.19 -5.28
N VAL A 202 15.91 15.06 -4.53
CA VAL A 202 15.85 16.51 -4.70
C VAL A 202 17.09 17.01 -5.47
N TRP A 203 16.87 17.42 -6.73
CA TRP A 203 17.90 17.97 -7.62
C TRP A 203 18.03 19.50 -7.56
N SER A 204 17.05 20.17 -6.95
CA SER A 204 17.02 21.61 -6.73
C SER A 204 17.77 22.00 -5.46
N GLU A 205 17.52 23.23 -4.97
CA GLU A 205 17.92 23.64 -3.64
C GLU A 205 17.44 22.66 -2.57
N CYS A 206 18.29 22.44 -1.58
CA CYS A 206 18.05 21.57 -0.44
C CYS A 206 17.22 22.32 0.59
N ILE A 207 15.92 22.38 0.30
CA ILE A 207 14.92 23.00 1.17
C ILE A 207 13.80 21.99 1.47
N ALA A 208 13.15 22.14 2.61
CA ALA A 208 11.98 21.35 2.94
C ALA A 208 10.83 21.64 1.96
N ARG A 209 10.08 20.60 1.59
CA ARG A 209 8.97 20.65 0.61
C ARG A 209 7.85 19.69 0.99
N ALA A 210 6.72 19.84 0.32
CA ALA A 210 5.57 18.95 0.48
C ALA A 210 5.96 17.49 0.20
N ASN A 211 5.44 16.59 1.03
CA ASN A 211 5.63 15.14 0.87
C ASN A 211 5.06 14.63 -0.47
N ALA A 212 3.89 15.16 -0.84
CA ALA A 212 3.21 14.86 -2.09
C ALA A 212 2.69 16.18 -2.72
N PRO A 213 3.55 16.97 -3.39
CA PRO A 213 3.13 18.23 -4.02
C PRO A 213 2.10 17.98 -5.13
N TYR A 214 1.00 18.73 -5.15
CA TYR A 214 -0.13 18.46 -6.04
C TYR A 214 0.26 18.31 -7.51
N ASN A 215 0.99 19.29 -8.08
CA ASN A 215 1.37 19.25 -9.49
C ASN A 215 2.30 18.06 -9.82
N GLN A 216 3.19 17.70 -8.90
CA GLN A 216 4.13 16.58 -9.08
C GLN A 216 3.37 15.25 -9.02
N THR A 217 2.48 15.08 -8.04
CA THR A 217 1.56 13.95 -7.94
C THR A 217 0.78 13.78 -9.25
N LEU A 218 0.10 14.84 -9.73
CA LEU A 218 -0.73 14.75 -10.94
C LEU A 218 0.08 14.38 -12.19
N ALA A 219 1.27 14.95 -12.34
CA ALA A 219 2.19 14.63 -13.43
C ALA A 219 2.57 13.13 -13.44
N GLY A 220 2.74 12.52 -12.25
CA GLY A 220 2.97 11.08 -12.10
C GLY A 220 1.85 10.24 -12.73
N TYR A 221 0.58 10.56 -12.44
CA TYR A 221 -0.57 9.86 -13.05
C TYR A 221 -0.67 10.12 -14.55
N ASP A 222 -0.43 11.36 -14.99
CA ASP A 222 -0.39 11.68 -16.42
C ASP A 222 0.66 10.86 -17.16
N ASN A 223 1.82 10.64 -16.54
CA ASN A 223 2.88 9.79 -17.09
C ASN A 223 2.45 8.31 -17.15
N TYR A 224 1.80 7.77 -16.12
CA TYR A 224 1.25 6.41 -16.16
C TYR A 224 0.20 6.23 -17.27
N ILE A 225 -0.72 7.20 -17.41
CA ILE A 225 -1.75 7.18 -18.45
C ILE A 225 -1.12 7.28 -19.85
N ARG A 226 -0.11 8.14 -20.01
CA ARG A 226 0.64 8.30 -21.27
C ARG A 226 1.40 7.03 -21.69
N LEU A 227 1.79 6.18 -20.73
CA LEU A 227 2.34 4.84 -21.03
C LEU A 227 1.28 3.87 -21.58
N GLY A 228 0.01 4.23 -21.55
CA GLY A 228 -1.10 3.40 -22.03
C GLY A 228 -1.83 2.63 -20.92
N ILE A 229 -1.51 2.88 -19.64
CA ILE A 229 -2.25 2.26 -18.54
C ILE A 229 -3.64 2.87 -18.46
N ASN A 230 -4.65 2.00 -18.50
CA ASN A 230 -6.04 2.43 -18.36
C ASN A 230 -6.24 3.11 -16.99
N PRO A 231 -6.80 4.33 -16.92
CA PRO A 231 -7.11 5.01 -15.65
C PRO A 231 -7.85 4.14 -14.62
N LYS A 232 -8.71 3.22 -15.07
CA LYS A 232 -9.45 2.26 -14.23
C LYS A 232 -8.58 1.16 -13.59
N LYS A 233 -7.27 1.21 -13.82
CA LYS A 233 -6.24 0.37 -13.19
C LYS A 233 -5.39 1.15 -12.17
N LEU A 234 -5.62 2.45 -11.99
CA LEU A 234 -4.83 3.30 -11.12
C LEU A 234 -5.66 3.69 -9.89
N VAL A 235 -5.23 3.29 -8.70
CA VAL A 235 -5.72 3.84 -7.43
C VAL A 235 -4.72 4.86 -6.92
N MET A 236 -5.20 6.05 -6.60
CA MET A 236 -4.34 7.14 -6.14
C MET A 236 -3.98 7.01 -4.68
N GLY A 237 -2.70 6.85 -4.35
CA GLY A 237 -2.23 6.86 -2.97
C GLY A 237 -2.04 8.27 -2.42
N VAL A 238 -2.56 8.55 -1.24
CA VAL A 238 -2.31 9.81 -0.51
C VAL A 238 -1.68 9.55 0.86
N PRO A 239 -0.75 10.40 1.32
CA PRO A 239 -0.14 10.21 2.64
C PRO A 239 -1.05 10.78 3.74
N TRP A 240 -1.25 10.01 4.81
CA TRP A 240 -1.79 10.51 6.08
C TRP A 240 -0.67 10.81 7.08
N TYR A 241 0.49 11.18 6.55
CA TYR A 241 1.67 11.57 7.29
C TYR A 241 2.37 12.70 6.54
N GLY A 242 3.33 13.32 7.23
CA GLY A 242 4.19 14.34 6.68
C GLY A 242 5.65 14.12 7.05
N TYR A 243 6.49 15.09 6.71
CA TYR A 243 7.90 15.12 7.10
C TYR A 243 8.17 16.35 7.97
N ASP A 244 8.83 16.09 9.10
CA ASP A 244 9.35 17.08 10.03
C ASP A 244 10.84 17.28 9.76
N TYR A 245 11.19 18.42 9.17
CA TYR A 245 12.55 18.80 8.80
C TYR A 245 13.13 19.76 9.83
N THR A 246 14.32 19.47 10.34
CA THR A 246 15.10 20.45 11.09
C THR A 246 15.72 21.46 10.11
N CYS A 247 15.44 22.74 10.32
CA CYS A 247 15.95 23.83 9.50
C CYS A 247 17.36 24.22 9.96
N LEU A 248 18.31 24.20 9.03
CA LEU A 248 19.63 24.82 9.22
C LEU A 248 19.52 26.35 9.26
N ASP A 249 18.63 26.88 8.43
CA ASP A 249 18.21 28.28 8.41
C ASP A 249 16.72 28.32 8.03
N LEU A 250 15.97 29.20 8.69
CA LEU A 250 14.57 29.46 8.38
C LEU A 250 14.44 30.93 8.00
N SER A 251 14.19 31.18 6.71
CA SER A 251 14.08 32.54 6.19
C SER A 251 12.78 33.22 6.66
N LYS A 252 12.71 34.54 6.50
CA LYS A 252 11.46 35.32 6.74
C LYS A 252 10.34 34.96 5.77
N ASP A 253 10.69 34.38 4.63
CA ASP A 253 9.75 33.94 3.60
C ASP A 253 9.40 32.45 3.78
N HIS A 254 9.56 31.91 4.99
CA HIS A 254 9.21 30.54 5.34
C HIS A 254 9.97 29.45 4.54
N VAL A 255 11.20 29.75 4.13
CA VAL A 255 12.07 28.77 3.45
C VAL A 255 12.98 28.11 4.47
N CYS A 256 12.78 26.81 4.69
CA CYS A 256 13.59 25.98 5.57
C CYS A 256 14.70 25.30 4.78
N SER A 257 15.95 25.75 4.95
CA SER A 257 17.12 25.07 4.39
C SER A 257 17.41 23.78 5.17
N ILE A 258 17.62 22.66 4.48
CA ILE A 258 17.82 21.34 5.10
C ILE A 258 19.23 20.80 4.84
N SER A 259 19.63 19.83 5.65
CA SER A 259 20.91 19.13 5.50
C SER A 259 21.01 18.42 4.13
N LYS A 260 22.22 18.41 3.57
CA LYS A 260 22.50 17.63 2.35
C LYS A 260 22.53 16.15 2.68
N THR A 261 21.46 15.45 2.31
CA THR A 261 21.33 14.00 2.46
C THR A 261 21.20 13.38 1.06
N PRO A 262 22.30 12.99 0.40
CA PRO A 262 22.25 12.49 -0.96
C PRO A 262 21.53 11.15 -1.06
N PHE A 263 20.73 10.97 -2.09
CA PHE A 263 20.07 9.71 -2.40
C PHE A 263 20.02 9.53 -3.92
N ARG A 264 20.43 8.36 -4.41
CA ARG A 264 20.37 7.99 -5.85
C ARG A 264 21.01 9.01 -6.80
N GLY A 265 22.05 9.71 -6.33
CA GLY A 265 22.77 10.72 -7.10
C GLY A 265 22.20 12.13 -6.96
N ALA A 266 20.98 12.29 -6.46
CA ALA A 266 20.46 13.59 -6.07
C ALA A 266 21.23 14.12 -4.85
N PRO A 267 21.54 15.42 -4.78
CA PRO A 267 22.29 16.00 -3.67
C PRO A 267 21.54 15.96 -2.33
N CYS A 268 20.20 15.92 -2.38
CA CYS A 268 19.31 16.03 -1.23
C CYS A 268 18.11 15.10 -1.35
N SER A 269 17.45 14.82 -0.22
CA SER A 269 16.30 13.92 -0.14
C SER A 269 15.46 14.21 1.12
N ASP A 270 14.25 13.69 1.13
CA ASP A 270 13.35 13.63 2.28
C ASP A 270 13.94 12.94 3.51
N ALA A 271 14.96 12.09 3.35
CA ALA A 271 15.72 11.48 4.45
C ALA A 271 16.45 12.50 5.35
N ALA A 272 16.51 13.78 4.96
CA ALA A 272 16.92 14.87 5.86
C ALA A 272 15.85 15.20 6.92
N GLY A 273 14.61 14.79 6.71
CA GLY A 273 13.50 14.93 7.65
C GLY A 273 13.13 13.61 8.30
N ARG A 274 12.17 13.67 9.22
CA ARG A 274 11.58 12.51 9.88
C ARG A 274 10.11 12.40 9.50
N GLN A 275 9.68 11.20 9.11
CA GLN A 275 8.27 10.91 8.89
C GLN A 275 7.46 11.07 10.19
N VAL A 276 6.33 11.79 10.15
CA VAL A 276 5.46 12.05 11.30
C VAL A 276 3.99 11.80 10.91
N PRO A 277 3.25 10.96 11.65
CA PRO A 277 1.82 10.71 11.37
C PRO A 277 0.97 11.96 11.62
N TYR A 278 -0.11 12.13 10.85
CA TYR A 278 -1.00 13.30 10.91
C TYR A 278 -1.42 13.67 12.33
N LYS A 279 -1.80 12.70 13.19
CA LYS A 279 -2.14 12.96 14.61
C LYS A 279 -1.07 13.71 15.39
N LYS A 280 0.21 13.43 15.14
CA LYS A 280 1.31 14.12 15.80
C LYS A 280 1.50 15.54 15.24
N ILE A 281 1.26 15.72 13.94
CA ILE A 281 1.31 17.03 13.29
C ILE A 281 0.22 17.94 13.84
N MET A 282 -1.02 17.44 13.95
CA MET A 282 -2.13 18.21 14.52
C MET A 282 -1.91 18.54 16.00
N ASN A 283 -1.29 17.64 16.78
CA ASN A 283 -0.90 17.97 18.15
C ASN A 283 0.19 19.05 18.22
N GLN A 284 1.06 19.13 17.22
CA GLN A 284 2.13 20.13 17.13
C GLN A 284 1.60 21.53 16.80
N GLU A 285 0.42 21.64 16.17
CA GLU A 285 -0.21 22.92 15.81
C GLU A 285 -0.32 23.88 17.00
N ASN A 286 -0.68 23.38 18.18
CA ASN A 286 -0.79 24.19 19.41
C ASN A 286 0.54 24.83 19.85
N SER A 287 1.67 24.27 19.43
CA SER A 287 3.02 24.78 19.70
C SER A 287 3.68 25.36 18.45
N SER A 288 2.90 25.60 17.40
CA SER A 288 3.38 26.20 16.16
C SER A 288 3.67 27.69 16.34
N LEU A 289 4.70 28.17 15.66
CA LEU A 289 5.03 29.59 15.55
C LEU A 289 4.20 30.29 14.48
N SER A 290 3.78 29.56 13.45
CA SER A 290 3.13 30.08 12.25
C SER A 290 1.62 29.79 12.19
N GLY A 291 1.15 28.84 13.01
CA GLY A 291 -0.06 28.09 12.68
C GLY A 291 0.14 27.24 11.42
N ILE A 292 -0.94 26.69 10.87
CA ILE A 292 -0.89 26.01 9.58
C ILE A 292 -0.89 27.06 8.46
N LEU A 293 0.20 27.10 7.70
CA LEU A 293 0.34 27.89 6.49
C LEU A 293 0.02 27.03 5.26
N TRP A 294 -0.36 27.69 4.17
CA TRP A 294 -0.69 27.03 2.91
C TRP A 294 0.23 27.53 1.80
N ASP A 295 0.90 26.60 1.12
CA ASP A 295 1.69 26.88 -0.07
C ASP A 295 0.80 26.75 -1.32
N GLU A 296 0.63 27.85 -2.06
CA GLU A 296 -0.23 27.87 -3.24
C GLU A 296 0.37 27.17 -4.48
N GLU A 297 1.68 26.97 -4.55
CA GLU A 297 2.34 26.29 -5.67
C GLU A 297 2.28 24.77 -5.50
N GLN A 298 2.60 24.29 -4.31
CA GLN A 298 2.60 22.88 -3.93
C GLN A 298 1.20 22.38 -3.58
N LYS A 299 0.26 23.31 -3.28
CA LYS A 299 -1.10 23.04 -2.78
C LYS A 299 -1.07 22.11 -1.58
N ALA A 300 -0.20 22.44 -0.63
CA ALA A 300 0.02 21.64 0.56
C ALA A 300 0.19 22.55 1.79
N PRO A 301 -0.30 22.10 2.96
CA PRO A 301 -0.05 22.77 4.22
C PRO A 301 1.35 22.49 4.77
N PHE A 302 1.84 23.44 5.55
CA PHE A 302 2.98 23.23 6.44
C PHE A 302 2.81 24.03 7.72
N LEU A 303 3.57 23.65 8.75
CA LEU A 303 3.67 24.44 9.97
C LEU A 303 5.12 24.54 10.43
N GLU A 304 5.44 25.59 11.18
CA GLU A 304 6.76 25.81 11.75
C GLU A 304 6.69 25.77 13.26
N TYR A 305 7.71 25.20 13.89
CA TYR A 305 7.85 25.23 15.34
C TYR A 305 9.32 25.30 15.75
N LYS A 306 9.55 25.57 17.04
CA LYS A 306 10.87 25.53 17.64
C LYS A 306 10.91 24.41 18.67
N ASP A 307 11.89 23.53 18.56
CA ASP A 307 12.03 22.42 19.51
C ASP A 307 12.58 22.91 20.87
N SER A 308 12.67 22.00 21.83
CA SER A 308 13.18 22.30 23.18
C SER A 308 14.65 22.72 23.21
N HIS A 309 15.43 22.42 22.17
CA HIS A 309 16.84 22.79 22.03
C HIS A 309 17.01 24.12 21.29
N GLY A 310 15.92 24.72 20.82
CA GLY A 310 15.93 25.97 20.10
C GLY A 310 16.18 25.83 18.60
N ALA A 311 16.15 24.62 18.03
CA ALA A 311 16.20 24.40 16.60
C ALA A 311 14.85 24.72 15.96
N PHE A 312 14.86 25.34 14.78
CA PHE A 312 13.65 25.54 13.99
C PHE A 312 13.32 24.28 13.20
N HIS A 313 12.03 24.01 13.06
CA HIS A 313 11.49 22.90 12.32
C HIS A 313 10.40 23.36 11.37
N GLN A 314 10.31 22.72 10.22
CA GLN A 314 9.21 22.88 9.27
C GLN A 314 8.61 21.51 8.95
N VAL A 315 7.30 21.39 9.17
CA VAL A 315 6.56 20.14 8.98
C VAL A 315 5.62 20.30 7.80
N TRP A 316 5.85 19.52 6.75
CA TRP A 316 5.02 19.48 5.54
C TRP A 316 4.13 18.24 5.53
N PHE A 317 2.87 18.39 5.18
CA PHE A 317 1.89 17.29 5.22
C PHE A 317 0.76 17.50 4.22
N ASP A 318 -0.18 16.55 4.19
CA ASP A 318 -1.45 16.67 3.47
C ASP A 318 -2.59 16.80 4.50
N ASP A 319 -3.55 17.68 4.22
CA ASP A 319 -4.77 17.91 5.01
C ASP A 319 -6.02 17.62 4.18
N PRO A 320 -7.25 17.77 4.73
CA PRO A 320 -8.46 17.56 3.95
C PRO A 320 -8.56 18.43 2.69
N ARG A 321 -7.97 19.64 2.68
CA ARG A 321 -7.98 20.54 1.52
C ARG A 321 -7.11 20.00 0.40
N SER A 322 -5.85 19.65 0.67
CA SER A 322 -4.93 19.11 -0.34
C SER A 322 -5.38 17.74 -0.85
N ILE A 323 -5.88 16.86 0.03
CA ILE A 323 -6.41 15.54 -0.35
C ILE A 323 -7.66 15.70 -1.23
N SER A 324 -8.58 16.62 -0.91
CA SER A 324 -9.78 16.84 -1.73
C SER A 324 -9.45 17.29 -3.15
N LEU A 325 -8.41 18.12 -3.33
CA LEU A 325 -7.94 18.53 -4.66
C LEU A 325 -7.43 17.32 -5.48
N LYS A 326 -6.69 16.42 -4.83
CA LYS A 326 -6.17 15.18 -5.43
C LYS A 326 -7.31 14.20 -5.76
N ALA A 327 -8.26 14.03 -4.84
CA ALA A 327 -9.44 13.19 -5.06
C ALA A 327 -10.30 13.69 -6.23
N ALA A 328 -10.49 15.01 -6.36
CA ALA A 328 -11.19 15.62 -7.49
C ALA A 328 -10.52 15.26 -8.83
N TYR A 329 -9.18 15.36 -8.91
CA TYR A 329 -8.45 14.89 -10.09
C TYR A 329 -8.66 13.40 -10.36
N ALA A 330 -8.66 12.56 -9.31
CA ALA A 330 -8.91 11.14 -9.46
C ALA A 330 -10.28 10.84 -10.10
N LYS A 331 -11.31 11.62 -9.73
CA LYS A 331 -12.64 11.56 -10.38
C LYS A 331 -12.60 12.05 -11.82
N ASP A 332 -11.99 13.21 -12.07
CA ASP A 332 -11.96 13.84 -13.39
C ASP A 332 -11.23 12.99 -14.43
N ARG A 333 -10.17 12.29 -14.03
CA ARG A 333 -9.45 11.33 -14.88
C ARG A 333 -10.05 9.93 -14.87
N ALA A 334 -11.19 9.74 -14.20
CA ALA A 334 -11.87 8.47 -14.06
C ALA A 334 -10.94 7.35 -13.54
N LEU A 335 -10.06 7.68 -12.59
CA LEU A 335 -9.21 6.71 -11.90
C LEU A 335 -10.06 5.63 -11.23
N ARG A 336 -9.42 4.53 -10.80
CA ARG A 336 -10.10 3.43 -10.12
C ARG A 336 -10.54 3.80 -8.70
N GLY A 337 -9.82 4.69 -8.03
CA GLY A 337 -10.12 5.07 -6.66
C GLY A 337 -9.03 5.91 -6.02
N VAL A 338 -9.16 6.09 -4.71
CA VAL A 338 -8.16 6.71 -3.84
C VAL A 338 -7.85 5.72 -2.71
N GLY A 339 -6.64 5.72 -2.20
CA GLY A 339 -6.26 5.00 -0.99
C GLY A 339 -5.20 5.78 -0.23
N MET A 340 -4.81 5.30 0.93
CA MET A 340 -4.01 6.07 1.88
C MET A 340 -2.95 5.20 2.55
N TRP A 341 -1.78 5.79 2.74
CA TRP A 341 -0.78 5.27 3.66
C TRP A 341 -0.66 6.20 4.88
N ASN A 342 -1.05 5.78 6.07
CA ASN A 342 -1.93 4.63 6.38
C ASN A 342 -3.01 5.07 7.37
N ALA A 343 -4.03 4.23 7.57
CA ALA A 343 -5.20 4.64 8.35
C ALA A 343 -4.93 4.83 9.85
N ASP A 344 -3.85 4.24 10.38
CA ASP A 344 -3.42 4.37 11.78
C ASP A 344 -2.78 5.74 12.11
N CYS A 345 -2.54 6.57 11.10
CA CYS A 345 -1.90 7.88 11.28
C CYS A 345 -2.83 8.96 11.86
N LEU A 346 -4.15 8.75 11.88
CA LEU A 346 -5.11 9.70 12.45
C LEU A 346 -5.29 9.51 13.97
N ASP A 347 -5.84 10.52 14.63
CA ASP A 347 -6.21 10.44 16.05
C ASP A 347 -7.66 9.98 16.18
N TYR A 348 -7.85 8.76 16.66
CA TYR A 348 -9.17 8.19 16.94
C TYR A 348 -9.55 8.31 18.42
N SER A 349 -8.90 9.22 19.16
CA SER A 349 -9.32 9.57 20.51
C SER A 349 -10.75 10.15 20.50
N GLY A 350 -11.46 9.99 21.61
CA GLY A 350 -12.84 10.47 21.74
C GLY A 350 -13.00 11.98 21.93
N SER A 351 -11.94 12.78 21.72
CA SER A 351 -12.04 14.24 21.83
C SER A 351 -12.76 14.82 20.60
N SER A 352 -13.48 15.93 20.77
CA SER A 352 -14.23 16.55 19.67
C SER A 352 -13.31 16.97 18.52
N VAL A 353 -12.13 17.53 18.84
CA VAL A 353 -11.13 17.95 17.85
C VAL A 353 -10.61 16.76 17.04
N ALA A 354 -10.27 15.65 17.71
CA ALA A 354 -9.80 14.44 17.02
C ALA A 354 -10.89 13.83 16.13
N GLN A 355 -12.15 13.82 16.60
CA GLN A 355 -13.29 13.34 15.81
C GLN A 355 -13.51 14.19 14.56
N GLU A 356 -13.50 15.52 14.68
CA GLU A 356 -13.64 16.44 13.55
C GLU A 356 -12.50 16.28 12.53
N GLN A 357 -11.24 16.26 13.00
CA GLN A 357 -10.07 16.08 12.14
C GLN A 357 -10.10 14.73 11.41
N THR A 358 -10.41 13.65 12.13
CA THR A 358 -10.50 12.30 11.55
C THR A 358 -11.64 12.22 10.54
N GLN A 359 -12.81 12.76 10.87
CA GLN A 359 -13.95 12.78 9.94
C GLN A 359 -13.60 13.52 8.65
N ALA A 360 -12.98 14.69 8.75
CA ALA A 360 -12.60 15.49 7.58
C ALA A 360 -11.59 14.78 6.67
N MET A 361 -10.61 14.05 7.23
CA MET A 361 -9.65 13.26 6.45
C MET A 361 -10.33 12.11 5.69
N TRP A 362 -11.30 11.43 6.31
CA TRP A 362 -12.09 10.39 5.63
C TRP A 362 -13.01 10.97 4.56
N GLU A 363 -13.61 12.14 4.78
CA GLU A 363 -14.47 12.80 3.80
C GLU A 363 -13.68 13.28 2.58
N ALA A 364 -12.45 13.76 2.77
CA ALA A 364 -11.59 14.22 1.69
C ALA A 364 -11.22 13.15 0.65
N LEU A 365 -11.31 11.86 0.99
CA LEU A 365 -11.05 10.76 0.06
C LEU A 365 -12.14 10.61 -1.01
N LYS A 366 -13.35 11.14 -0.74
CA LYS A 366 -14.47 11.07 -1.69
C LYS A 366 -14.56 12.36 -2.50
N PRO A 367 -14.41 12.27 -3.83
CA PRO A 367 -14.57 13.44 -4.67
C PRO A 367 -16.04 13.86 -4.77
N ASN A 368 -16.34 15.09 -4.34
CA ASN A 368 -17.67 15.72 -4.43
C ASN A 368 -18.23 15.70 -5.86
#